data_AF-A0A444XNN7-F1
#
_entry.id   AF-A0A444XNN7-F1
#
_cell.length_a   1.000
_cell.length_b   1.000
_cell.length_c   1.000
_cell.angle_alpha   90.00
_cell.angle_beta   90.00
_cell.angle_gamma   90.00
#
_symmetry.space_group_name_H-M   'P 1'
#
loop_
_entity.id
_entity.type
_entity.pdbx_description
1 polymer ?
#
loop_
_entity_poly.entity_id
_entity_poly.type
_entity_poly.pdbx_seq_one_letter_code
_entity_poly.pdbx_strand_id
1 'polypeptide(L)'
;MFASLHVNIPFIKALQQMPSYIKYMKELLTRKSSLKGGQTIVMNKECSAFIQPELPTKRKDPGSFHIPCAIGETMFDKGLCDLGASINLMPLSLMKKL
;
A
#
# COMPACT_ATOMS: atom_id res chain seq x y z
N MET A 1 21.34 -31.71 -25.83
CA MET A 1 21.21 -30.86 -24.62
C MET A 1 20.16 -29.81 -24.92
N PHE A 2 19.06 -29.74 -24.17
CA PHE A 2 18.02 -28.73 -24.39
C PHE A 2 18.38 -27.43 -23.67
N ALA A 3 18.43 -26.31 -24.41
CA ALA A 3 18.91 -25.01 -23.97
C ALA A 3 17.83 -24.11 -23.31
N SER A 4 16.91 -24.74 -22.55
CA SER A 4 15.67 -24.16 -21.99
C SER A 4 14.48 -24.06 -22.95
N LEU A 5 13.28 -24.30 -22.42
CA LEU A 5 11.99 -24.17 -23.09
C LEU A 5 11.12 -23.23 -22.25
N HIS A 6 10.73 -22.11 -22.83
CA HIS A 6 9.77 -21.17 -22.23
C HIS A 6 8.40 -21.37 -22.87
N VAL A 7 7.39 -21.65 -22.04
CA VAL A 7 6.00 -21.80 -22.47
C VAL A 7 5.15 -20.74 -21.80
N ASN A 8 4.50 -19.90 -22.61
CA ASN A 8 3.58 -18.86 -22.14
C ASN A 8 2.15 -19.41 -22.08
N ILE A 9 1.76 -19.92 -20.91
CA ILE A 9 0.38 -20.35 -20.67
C ILE A 9 -0.35 -19.21 -19.93
N PRO A 10 -1.54 -18.79 -20.40
CA PRO A 10 -2.35 -17.83 -19.65
C PRO A 10 -2.60 -18.33 -18.22
N PHE A 11 -2.38 -17.47 -17.23
CA PHE A 11 -2.47 -17.83 -15.81
C PHE A 11 -3.77 -18.57 -15.46
N ILE A 12 -4.92 -18.11 -15.98
CA ILE A 12 -6.21 -18.77 -15.77
C ILE A 12 -6.23 -20.21 -16.30
N LYS A 13 -5.62 -20.47 -17.47
CA LYS A 13 -5.52 -21.83 -18.00
C LYS A 13 -4.65 -22.71 -17.10
N ALA A 14 -3.55 -22.19 -16.58
CA ALA A 14 -2.71 -22.92 -15.63
C ALA A 14 -3.47 -23.27 -14.35
N LEU A 15 -4.22 -22.31 -13.79
CA LEU A 15 -5.05 -22.52 -12.60
C LEU A 15 -6.18 -23.54 -12.82
N GLN A 16 -6.78 -23.56 -14.01
CA GLN A 16 -7.80 -24.54 -14.39
C GLN A 16 -7.25 -25.97 -14.53
N GLN A 17 -5.93 -26.15 -14.67
CA GLN A 17 -5.29 -27.47 -14.67
C GLN A 17 -4.90 -27.94 -13.27
N MET A 18 -5.07 -27.12 -12.23
CA MET A 18 -4.73 -27.44 -10.84
C MET A 18 -5.98 -27.82 -10.05
N PRO A 19 -6.23 -29.12 -9.76
CA PRO A 19 -7.47 -29.55 -9.11
C PRO A 19 -7.68 -28.95 -7.71
N SER A 20 -6.59 -28.76 -6.95
CA SER A 20 -6.61 -28.14 -5.63
C SER A 20 -7.08 -26.69 -5.68
N TYR A 21 -6.59 -25.93 -6.68
CA TYR A 21 -6.98 -24.54 -6.87
C TYR A 21 -8.43 -24.43 -7.34
N ILE A 22 -8.88 -25.30 -8.25
CA ILE A 22 -10.28 -25.36 -8.68
C ILE A 22 -11.20 -25.63 -7.47
N LYS A 23 -10.85 -26.59 -6.62
CA LYS A 23 -11.61 -26.90 -5.40
C LYS A 23 -11.66 -25.69 -4.47
N TYR A 24 -10.52 -25.06 -4.22
CA TYR A 24 -10.43 -23.87 -3.37
C TYR A 24 -11.27 -22.71 -3.92
N MET A 25 -11.19 -22.42 -5.22
CA MET A 25 -11.99 -21.38 -5.86
C MET A 25 -13.49 -21.66 -5.75
N LYS A 26 -13.91 -22.92 -5.91
CA LYS A 26 -15.31 -23.32 -5.71
C LYS A 26 -15.76 -23.10 -4.27
N GLU A 27 -14.94 -23.47 -3.29
CA GLU A 27 -15.21 -23.25 -1.86
C GLU A 27 -15.27 -21.76 -1.48
N LEU A 28 -14.40 -20.93 -2.07
CA LEU A 28 -14.44 -19.49 -1.88
C LEU A 28 -15.73 -18.87 -2.45
N LEU A 29 -16.12 -19.29 -3.65
CA LEU A 29 -17.31 -18.79 -4.32
C LEU A 29 -18.60 -19.21 -3.59
N THR A 30 -18.64 -20.41 -3.00
CA THR A 30 -19.78 -20.85 -2.18
C THR A 30 -19.83 -20.15 -0.82
N ARG A 31 -18.68 -19.78 -0.23
CA ARG A 31 -18.62 -18.97 1.00
C ARG A 31 -18.95 -17.50 0.78
N LYS A 32 -18.85 -17.01 -0.47
CA LYS A 32 -19.30 -15.67 -0.87
C LYS A 32 -20.82 -15.64 -0.92
N SER A 33 -21.46 -15.78 0.23
CA SER A 33 -22.87 -15.41 0.37
C SER A 33 -23.00 -13.95 -0.11
N SER A 34 -23.94 -13.70 -1.02
CA SER A 34 -24.28 -12.32 -1.34
C SER A 34 -24.84 -11.71 -0.06
N LEU A 35 -24.08 -10.78 0.51
CA LEU A 35 -24.53 -9.93 1.60
C LEU A 35 -25.77 -9.19 1.10
N LYS A 36 -26.95 -9.69 1.45
CA LYS A 36 -28.19 -8.96 1.23
C LYS A 36 -28.14 -7.75 2.17
N GLY A 37 -28.54 -6.59 1.68
CA GLY A 37 -28.53 -5.36 2.49
C GLY A 37 -29.23 -5.59 3.83
N GLY A 38 -28.59 -5.15 4.92
CA GLY A 38 -29.09 -5.31 6.29
C GLY A 38 -28.62 -6.55 7.05
N GLN A 39 -27.81 -7.44 6.46
CA GLN A 39 -27.20 -8.54 7.20
C GLN A 39 -26.11 -8.04 8.16
N THR A 40 -26.22 -8.41 9.43
CA THR A 40 -25.18 -8.17 10.45
C THR A 40 -24.22 -9.34 10.47
N ILE A 41 -22.93 -9.10 10.21
CA ILE A 41 -21.87 -10.11 10.33
C ILE A 41 -21.15 -9.91 11.67
N VAL A 42 -21.00 -10.99 12.43
CA VAL A 42 -20.13 -10.99 13.62
C VAL A 42 -18.69 -11.00 13.16
N MET A 43 -17.99 -9.87 13.34
CA MET A 43 -16.58 -9.74 13.00
C MET A 43 -15.71 -10.16 14.20
N ASN A 44 -14.55 -10.76 13.93
CA ASN A 44 -13.54 -10.95 14.96
C ASN A 44 -12.87 -9.60 15.30
N LYS A 45 -12.18 -9.53 16.46
CA LYS A 45 -11.56 -8.29 16.94
C LYS A 45 -10.56 -7.70 15.94
N GLU A 46 -9.78 -8.55 15.27
CA GLU A 46 -8.81 -8.13 14.24
C GLU A 46 -9.51 -7.43 13.07
N CYS A 47 -10.55 -8.04 12.48
CA CYS A 47 -11.30 -7.45 11.39
C CYS A 47 -12.03 -6.16 11.79
N SER A 48 -12.53 -6.08 13.03
CA SER A 48 -13.20 -4.87 13.53
C SER A 48 -12.26 -3.67 13.68
N ALA A 49 -10.97 -3.90 13.97
CA ALA A 49 -9.99 -2.82 14.10
C ALA A 49 -9.68 -2.15 12.75
N PHE A 50 -9.79 -2.89 11.64
CA PHE A 50 -9.60 -2.36 10.28
C PHE A 50 -10.81 -1.60 9.76
N ILE A 51 -12.01 -1.99 10.16
CA ILE A 51 -13.24 -1.27 9.82
C ILE A 51 -13.53 -0.27 10.93
N GLN A 52 -12.84 0.86 10.89
CA GLN A 52 -13.19 1.99 11.76
C GLN A 52 -14.57 2.53 11.34
N PRO A 53 -15.51 2.73 12.29
CA PRO A 53 -16.85 3.25 11.98
C PRO A 53 -16.81 4.66 11.39
N GLU A 54 -15.74 5.40 11.67
CA GLU A 54 -15.48 6.72 11.13
C GLU A 54 -14.37 6.63 10.10
N LEU A 55 -14.68 7.04 8.87
CA LEU A 55 -13.67 7.17 7.83
C LEU A 55 -12.70 8.30 8.24
N PRO A 56 -11.37 8.09 8.11
CA PRO A 56 -10.41 9.17 8.31
C PRO A 56 -10.77 10.34 7.41
N THR A 57 -10.91 11.53 8.00
CA THR A 57 -11.20 12.72 7.21
C THR A 57 -10.03 13.01 6.27
N LYS A 58 -10.28 12.96 4.96
CA LYS A 58 -9.27 13.32 3.96
C LYS A 58 -8.87 14.78 4.17
N ARG A 59 -7.61 15.00 4.60
CA ARG A 59 -7.03 16.34 4.67
C ARG A 59 -6.62 16.79 3.27
N LYS A 60 -6.69 18.10 3.03
CA LYS A 60 -6.16 18.70 1.80
C LYS A 60 -4.64 18.54 1.81
N ASP A 61 -4.07 18.21 0.66
CA ASP A 61 -2.63 18.22 0.48
C ASP A 61 -2.09 19.64 0.71
N PRO A 62 -1.17 19.85 1.67
CA PRO A 62 -0.53 21.15 1.88
C PRO A 62 0.42 21.53 0.74
N GLY A 63 0.78 20.61 -0.16
CA GLY A 63 1.81 20.83 -1.18
C GLY A 63 3.19 20.98 -0.55
N SER A 64 3.92 22.02 -0.95
CA SER A 64 5.22 22.35 -0.37
C SER A 64 5.09 23.38 0.75
N PHE A 65 5.72 23.12 1.89
CA PHE A 65 5.68 23.97 3.09
C PHE A 65 7.04 24.01 3.79
N HIS A 66 7.22 24.93 4.74
CA HIS A 66 8.45 25.01 5.53
C HIS A 66 8.24 24.39 6.91
N ILE A 67 9.23 23.63 7.36
CA ILE A 67 9.31 23.09 8.73
C ILE A 67 10.66 23.43 9.34
N PRO A 68 10.74 23.62 10.67
CA PRO A 68 12.03 23.59 11.34
C PRO A 68 12.64 22.19 11.21
N CYS A 69 13.95 22.11 10.96
CA CYS A 69 14.68 20.85 10.90
C CYS A 69 16.09 21.00 11.50
N ALA A 70 16.68 19.88 11.88
CA ALA A 70 18.06 19.83 12.37
C ALA A 70 18.90 18.97 11.43
N ILE A 71 20.14 19.40 11.16
CA ILE A 71 21.15 18.57 10.51
C ILE A 71 22.34 18.48 11.46
N GLY A 72 22.55 17.30 12.04
CA GLY A 72 23.48 17.13 13.16
C GLY A 72 23.03 17.97 14.36
N GLU A 73 23.92 18.82 14.87
CA GLU A 73 23.64 19.75 15.98
C GLU A 73 23.15 21.13 15.50
N THR A 74 23.08 21.37 14.19
CA THR A 74 22.69 22.66 13.63
C THR A 74 21.18 22.71 13.37
N MET A 75 20.51 23.72 13.93
CA MET A 75 19.07 23.97 13.74
C MET A 75 18.81 24.91 12.55
N PHE A 76 17.78 24.60 11.78
CA PHE A 76 17.29 25.38 10.65
C PHE A 76 15.81 25.68 10.84
N ASP A 77 15.43 26.96 10.83
CA ASP A 77 14.02 27.35 11.04
C ASP A 77 13.11 27.03 9.85
N LYS A 78 13.68 26.88 8.65
CA LYS A 78 12.95 26.75 7.38
C LYS A 78 13.58 25.74 6.42
N GLY A 79 13.38 24.46 6.67
CA GLY A 79 13.56 23.40 5.69
C GLY A 79 12.31 23.26 4.80
N LEU A 80 12.49 23.27 3.48
CA LEU A 80 11.41 23.02 2.53
C LEU A 80 11.02 21.53 2.56
N CYS A 81 9.78 21.23 2.92
CA CYS A 81 9.17 19.92 2.83
C CYS A 81 8.22 19.91 1.63
N ASP A 82 8.48 19.05 0.65
CA ASP A 82 7.62 18.84 -0.50
C ASP A 82 7.14 17.39 -0.51
N LEU A 83 5.83 17.18 -0.29
CA LEU A 83 5.24 15.84 -0.24
C LEU A 83 5.25 15.15 -1.62
N GLY A 84 5.48 15.89 -2.69
CA GLY A 84 5.67 15.35 -4.05
C GLY A 84 7.11 14.91 -4.35
N ALA A 85 8.09 15.26 -3.51
CA ALA A 85 9.48 14.96 -3.76
C ALA A 85 9.88 13.56 -3.27
N SER A 86 10.60 12.80 -4.11
CA SER A 86 11.11 11.47 -3.76
C SER A 86 12.53 11.48 -3.19
N ILE A 87 13.21 12.64 -3.23
CA ILE A 87 14.61 12.80 -2.78
C ILE A 87 14.75 14.07 -1.94
N ASN A 88 15.72 14.05 -1.03
CA ASN A 88 16.11 15.22 -0.23
C ASN A 88 17.28 15.94 -0.91
N LEU A 89 17.18 17.27 -1.03
CA LEU A 89 18.24 18.10 -1.60
C LEU A 89 18.87 18.96 -0.51
N MET A 90 20.20 19.08 -0.55
CA MET A 90 20.96 19.99 0.28
C MET A 90 21.82 20.88 -0.62
N PRO A 91 21.71 22.22 -0.51
CA PRO A 91 22.60 23.11 -1.24
C PRO A 91 24.07 22.86 -0.88
N LEU A 92 24.95 22.83 -1.87
CA LEU A 92 26.40 22.65 -1.64
C LEU A 92 26.98 23.71 -0.69
N SER A 93 26.48 24.95 -0.78
CA SER A 93 26.89 26.03 0.13
C SER A 93 26.53 25.74 1.58
N LEU A 94 25.44 25.00 1.82
CA LEU A 94 25.04 24.58 3.16
C LEU A 94 25.92 23.43 3.64
N MET A 95 26.15 22.44 2.79
CA MET A 95 27.04 21.31 3.09
C MET A 95 28.46 21.76 3.45
N LYS A 96 28.97 22.83 2.84
CA LYS A 96 30.29 23.40 3.16
C LYS A 96 30.34 24.16 4.51
N LYS A 97 29.20 24.53 5.07
CA LYS A 97 29.09 25.30 6.32
C LYS A 97 28.80 24.42 7.53
N LEU A 98 28.21 23.25 7.30
CA LEU A 98 28.07 22.16 8.25
C LEU A 98 29.43 21.46 8.42
#